data_AF-A0A1R0GW39-F1
#
_entry.id   AF-A0A1R0GW39-F1
#
_cell.length_a   1.000
_cell.length_b   1.000
_cell.length_c   1.000
_cell.angle_alpha   90.00
_cell.angle_beta   90.00
_cell.angle_gamma   90.00
#
_symmetry.space_group_name_H-M   'P 1'
#
loop_
_entity.id
_entity.type
_entity.pdbx_description
1 polymer ?
#
loop_
_entity_poly.entity_id
_entity_poly.type
_entity_poly.pdbx_seq_one_letter_code
_entity_poly.pdbx_strand_id
1 'polypeptide(L)'
;MVYDEYKKIINRYVISSSSGGSVKLHKKSVALKSFEYLLLIELIGHPGSQNSSSGIDYVTDSAIDFGNKKTRNQGLGNGMKEFTMLKLLLDPNQIVQAAEIRQDLPAVVRRWVCQ
;
A
#
# COMPACT_ATOMS: atom_id res chain seq x y z
N MET A 1 -10.68 3.06 -8.02
CA MET A 1 -9.36 3.16 -7.34
C MET A 1 -8.77 1.76 -7.13
N VAL A 2 -7.50 1.60 -6.75
CA VAL A 2 -6.73 0.32 -6.74
C VAL A 2 -7.52 -0.93 -6.29
N TYR A 3 -8.39 -0.80 -5.28
CA TYR A 3 -9.25 -1.91 -4.81
C TYR A 3 -10.26 -2.43 -5.87
N ASP A 4 -10.79 -1.55 -6.73
CA ASP A 4 -11.70 -1.94 -7.81
C ASP A 4 -10.97 -2.76 -8.88
N GLU A 5 -9.73 -2.39 -9.20
CA GLU A 5 -8.87 -3.16 -10.12
C GLU A 5 -8.48 -4.51 -9.52
N TYR A 6 -8.09 -4.53 -8.24
CA TYR A 6 -7.89 -5.76 -7.49
C TYR A 6 -9.13 -6.67 -7.57
N LYS A 7 -10.34 -6.13 -7.33
CA LYS A 7 -11.59 -6.87 -7.43
C LYS A 7 -11.85 -7.42 -8.84
N LYS A 8 -11.63 -6.61 -9.88
CA LYS A 8 -11.78 -7.04 -11.29
C LYS A 8 -10.85 -8.20 -11.63
N ILE A 9 -9.57 -8.10 -11.23
CA ILE A 9 -8.55 -9.13 -11.46
C ILE A 9 -8.97 -10.43 -10.76
N ILE A 10 -9.23 -10.40 -9.45
CA ILE A 10 -9.59 -11.61 -8.71
C ILE A 10 -10.85 -12.25 -9.27
N ASN A 11 -11.89 -11.47 -9.60
CA ASN A 11 -13.12 -12.01 -10.17
C ASN A 11 -12.89 -12.68 -11.54
N ARG A 12 -12.00 -12.13 -12.39
CA ARG A 12 -11.64 -12.74 -13.68
C ARG A 12 -11.07 -14.14 -13.47
N TYR A 13 -10.14 -14.29 -12.53
CA TYR A 13 -9.45 -15.57 -12.33
C TYR A 13 -10.20 -16.55 -11.43
N VAL A 14 -11.05 -16.09 -10.51
CA VAL A 14 -11.94 -16.97 -9.72
C VAL A 14 -12.93 -17.71 -10.63
N ILE A 15 -13.43 -17.05 -11.68
CA ILE A 15 -14.38 -17.65 -12.63
C ILE A 15 -13.67 -18.57 -13.64
N SER A 16 -12.40 -18.30 -13.96
CA SER A 16 -11.63 -19.07 -14.96
C SER A 16 -10.83 -20.25 -14.42
N SER A 17 -10.86 -20.55 -13.11
CA SER A 17 -10.00 -21.59 -12.52
C SER A 17 -10.69 -22.95 -12.45
N SER A 18 -10.51 -23.77 -13.49
CA SER A 18 -10.75 -25.23 -13.44
C SER A 18 -9.56 -26.01 -12.84
N SER A 19 -8.41 -25.37 -12.61
CA SER A 19 -7.21 -26.02 -12.07
C SER A 19 -6.48 -25.14 -11.04
N GLY A 20 -6.61 -25.51 -9.77
CA GLY A 20 -5.57 -25.38 -8.74
C GLY A 20 -5.07 -23.98 -8.41
N GLY A 21 -5.81 -23.24 -7.57
CA GLY A 21 -5.29 -22.09 -6.83
C GLY A 21 -6.30 -20.96 -6.67
N SER A 22 -7.20 -21.06 -5.68
CA SER A 22 -8.17 -19.98 -5.45
C SER A 22 -7.51 -18.81 -4.72
N VAL A 23 -7.43 -17.65 -5.37
CA VAL A 23 -7.18 -16.40 -4.65
C VAL A 23 -8.51 -15.90 -4.11
N LYS A 24 -8.59 -15.69 -2.80
CA LYS A 24 -9.82 -15.21 -2.15
C LYS A 24 -9.96 -13.70 -2.34
N LEU A 25 -11.15 -13.24 -2.71
CA LEU A 25 -11.46 -11.82 -2.67
C LEU A 25 -11.60 -11.37 -1.21
N HIS A 26 -10.70 -10.50 -0.77
CA HIS A 26 -10.74 -9.94 0.59
C HIS A 26 -11.67 -8.71 0.64
N LYS A 27 -12.29 -8.48 1.82
CA LYS A 27 -13.11 -7.28 2.07
C LYS A 27 -12.24 -6.02 1.98
N LYS A 28 -12.85 -4.88 1.60
CA LYS A 28 -12.18 -3.57 1.44
C LYS A 28 -11.36 -3.17 2.66
N SER A 29 -11.89 -3.39 3.87
CA SER A 29 -11.19 -3.09 5.13
C SER A 29 -9.91 -3.90 5.33
N VAL A 30 -9.85 -5.14 4.82
CA VAL A 30 -8.64 -5.98 4.87
C VAL A 30 -7.61 -5.49 3.85
N ALA A 31 -8.06 -5.17 2.63
CA ALA A 31 -7.18 -4.62 1.60
C ALA A 31 -6.57 -3.27 2.00
N LEU A 32 -7.34 -2.40 2.67
CA LEU A 32 -6.84 -1.14 3.20
C LEU A 32 -5.73 -1.34 4.23
N LYS A 33 -5.84 -2.35 5.11
CA LYS A 33 -4.74 -2.70 6.02
C LYS A 33 -3.47 -3.10 5.27
N SER A 34 -3.59 -3.93 4.22
CA SER A 34 -2.44 -4.26 3.36
C SER A 34 -1.83 -3.01 2.72
N PHE A 35 -2.66 -2.04 2.36
CA PHE A 35 -2.21 -0.78 1.77
C PHE A 35 -1.45 0.10 2.79
N GLU A 36 -1.90 0.12 4.05
CA GLU A 36 -1.15 0.75 5.15
C GLU A 36 0.23 0.09 5.34
N TYR A 37 0.31 -1.24 5.24
CA TYR A 37 1.59 -1.93 5.29
C TYR A 37 2.51 -1.52 4.13
N LEU A 38 2.01 -1.45 2.89
CA LEU A 38 2.81 -1.03 1.73
C LEU A 38 3.38 0.38 1.89
N LEU A 39 2.64 1.28 2.55
CA LEU A 39 3.10 2.63 2.88
C LEU A 39 4.19 2.60 3.96
N LEU A 40 4.03 1.75 4.99
CA LEU A 40 5.02 1.59 6.07
C LEU A 40 6.36 1.02 5.59
N ILE A 41 6.33 0.13 4.59
CA ILE A 41 7.55 -0.44 3.98
C ILE A 41 8.01 0.36 2.75
N GLU A 42 7.46 1.56 2.54
CA GLU A 42 7.87 2.51 1.50
C GLU A 42 7.84 1.96 0.06
N LEU A 43 6.95 1.00 -0.24
CA LEU A 43 6.72 0.59 -1.63
C LEU A 43 5.77 1.56 -2.35
N ILE A 44 4.96 2.29 -1.58
CA ILE A 44 4.11 3.39 -2.04
C ILE A 44 4.31 4.59 -1.11
N GLY A 45 4.12 5.81 -1.62
CA GLY A 45 4.33 7.04 -0.85
C GLY A 45 3.43 8.18 -1.31
N HIS A 46 3.47 9.32 -0.62
CA HIS A 46 2.67 10.49 -1.00
C HIS A 46 3.34 11.25 -2.15
N PRO A 47 2.60 11.65 -3.19
CA PRO A 47 3.12 12.50 -4.25
C PRO A 47 3.49 13.86 -3.64
N GLY A 48 4.78 14.18 -3.56
CA GLY A 48 5.28 15.40 -2.93
C GLY A 48 6.15 15.18 -1.69
N SER A 49 6.31 13.94 -1.22
CA SER A 49 7.39 13.60 -0.28
C SER A 49 8.72 13.61 -1.04
N GLN A 50 9.24 14.80 -1.33
CA GLN A 50 10.67 14.93 -1.59
C GLN A 50 11.38 14.55 -0.30
N ASN A 51 12.36 13.66 -0.39
CA ASN A 51 13.24 13.33 0.71
C ASN A 51 13.92 14.62 1.21
N SER A 52 13.34 15.26 2.22
CA SER A 52 14.06 16.21 3.06
C SER A 52 14.99 15.41 3.96
N SER A 53 16.06 14.87 3.37
CA SER A 53 17.27 14.59 4.12
C SER A 53 17.89 15.95 4.48
N SER A 54 17.39 16.59 5.53
CA SER A 54 18.04 17.77 6.09
C SER A 54 17.92 17.76 7.60
N GLY A 55 19.06 17.56 8.24
CA GLY A 55 19.36 18.16 9.54
C GLY A 55 18.64 17.56 10.74
N ILE A 56 19.42 17.13 11.71
CA ILE A 56 18.96 17.06 13.09
C ILE A 56 18.70 18.51 13.53
N ASP A 57 17.44 18.94 13.53
CA ASP A 57 17.05 20.24 14.07
C ASP A 57 16.95 20.15 15.60
N TYR A 58 18.07 20.39 16.27
CA TYR A 58 18.06 20.86 17.66
C TYR A 58 17.68 22.34 17.67
N VAL A 59 16.41 22.67 17.91
CA VAL A 59 16.04 23.99 18.46
C VAL A 59 15.04 23.79 19.59
N THR A 60 15.55 24.07 20.78
CA THR A 60 14.92 24.15 22.09
C THR A 60 13.93 25.32 22.21
N ASP A 61 12.84 25.05 22.94
CA ASP A 61 12.07 25.92 23.86
C ASP A 61 11.83 27.39 23.46
N SER A 62 10.61 27.90 23.35
CA SER A 62 9.68 28.01 24.49
C SER A 62 8.30 28.50 24.00
N ALA A 63 7.26 27.71 24.22
CA ALA A 63 5.91 28.22 24.49
C ALA A 63 5.20 27.16 25.32
N ILE A 64 5.19 27.40 26.63
CA ILE A 64 4.51 26.60 27.63
C ILE A 64 3.02 26.81 27.38
N ASP A 65 2.33 25.79 26.86
CA ASP A 65 0.87 25.75 26.93
C ASP A 65 0.41 24.40 27.49
N PHE A 66 -0.38 24.50 28.54
CA PHE A 66 -0.84 23.39 29.36
C PHE A 66 -1.91 22.59 28.61
N GLY A 67 -1.60 21.38 28.18
CA GLY A 67 -2.65 20.49 27.69
C GLY A 67 -2.17 19.21 27.03
N ASN A 68 -2.40 18.08 27.71
CA ASN A 68 -2.53 16.72 27.15
C ASN A 68 -1.57 16.34 26.00
N LYS A 69 -0.56 15.52 26.31
CA LYS A 69 0.18 14.72 25.32
C LYS A 69 -0.79 13.86 24.49
N LYS A 70 -1.31 14.43 23.43
CA LYS A 70 -1.88 13.70 22.30
C LYS A 70 -0.70 13.49 21.36
N THR A 71 -0.22 12.25 21.32
CA THR A 71 0.58 11.72 20.22
C THR A 71 -0.01 12.29 18.93
N ARG A 72 0.80 13.03 18.17
CA ARG A 72 0.45 13.60 16.88
C ARG A 72 0.24 12.44 15.90
N ASN A 73 -0.88 11.74 16.05
CA ASN A 73 -1.53 11.03 14.99
C ASN A 73 -1.80 12.09 13.94
N GLN A 74 -1.06 12.05 12.83
CA GLN A 74 -1.47 12.69 11.59
C GLN A 74 -2.82 12.06 11.21
N GLY A 75 -3.88 12.59 11.81
CA GLY A 75 -5.26 12.22 11.57
C GLY A 75 -5.69 12.82 10.25
N LEU A 76 -5.27 12.20 9.14
CA LEU A 76 -6.13 12.16 7.96
C LEU A 76 -7.43 11.49 8.44
N GLY A 77 -8.48 12.30 8.57
CA GLY A 77 -9.77 11.90 9.11
C GLY A 77 -10.24 10.57 8.52
N ASN A 78 -10.89 9.75 9.34
CA ASN A 78 -11.27 8.36 9.04
C ASN A 78 -11.99 8.14 7.69
N GLY A 79 -12.51 9.18 7.03
CA GLY A 79 -13.16 9.10 5.72
C GLY A 79 -12.29 9.46 4.50
N MET A 80 -11.10 10.03 4.66
CA MET A 80 -10.29 10.54 3.54
C MET A 80 -9.13 9.63 3.13
N LYS A 81 -8.73 8.69 3.98
CA LYS A 81 -7.56 7.82 3.75
C LYS A 81 -7.67 7.00 2.47
N GLU A 82 -8.88 6.58 2.12
CA GLU A 82 -9.13 5.79 0.91
C GLU A 82 -9.13 6.59 -0.39
N PHE A 83 -9.17 7.93 -0.30
CA PHE A 83 -9.12 8.85 -1.44
C PHE A 83 -7.76 9.55 -1.57
N THR A 84 -6.83 9.25 -0.67
CA THR A 84 -5.47 9.81 -0.72
C THR A 84 -4.74 9.29 -1.97
N MET A 85 -4.26 10.21 -2.79
CA MET A 85 -3.38 9.90 -3.91
C MET A 85 -2.04 9.39 -3.38
N LEU A 86 -1.60 8.25 -3.89
CA LEU A 86 -0.28 7.68 -3.60
C LEU A 86 0.49 7.44 -4.90
N LYS A 87 1.80 7.42 -4.79
CA LYS A 87 2.76 7.15 -5.86
C LYS A 87 3.43 5.80 -5.57
N LEU A 88 3.57 4.98 -6.60
CA LEU A 88 4.41 3.77 -6.55
C LEU A 88 5.89 4.20 -6.49
N LEU A 89 6.62 3.70 -5.50
CA LEU A 89 8.05 3.99 -5.31
C LEU A 89 8.96 2.94 -5.94
N LEU A 90 8.38 1.84 -6.43
CA LEU A 90 9.07 0.78 -7.15
C LEU A 90 8.98 0.97 -8.67
N ASP A 91 10.02 0.51 -9.37
CA ASP A 91 9.94 0.28 -10.81
C ASP A 91 9.05 -0.96 -11.08
N PRO A 92 8.05 -0.88 -11.96
CA PRO A 92 7.29 -2.04 -12.43
C PRO A 92 8.17 -3.26 -12.78
N ASN A 93 9.35 -3.06 -13.36
CA ASN A 93 10.24 -4.17 -13.72
C ASN A 93 10.71 -4.98 -12.49
N GLN A 94 10.93 -4.30 -11.35
CA GLN A 94 11.31 -4.96 -10.09
C GLN A 94 10.17 -5.83 -9.55
N ILE A 95 8.92 -5.40 -9.77
CA ILE A 95 7.73 -6.17 -9.37
C ILE A 95 7.64 -7.45 -10.21
N VAL A 96 7.89 -7.37 -11.51
CA VAL A 96 7.90 -8.54 -12.41
C VAL A 96 8.99 -9.53 -12.02
N GLN A 97 10.23 -9.06 -11.83
CA GLN A 97 11.34 -9.91 -11.40
C GLN A 97 11.06 -10.58 -10.04
N ALA A 98 10.51 -9.84 -9.08
CA ALA A 98 10.12 -10.40 -7.78
C ALA A 98 9.05 -11.48 -7.91
N ALA A 99 8.14 -11.36 -8.89
CA ALA A 99 7.11 -12.36 -9.14
C ALA A 99 7.66 -13.64 -9.78
N GLU A 100 8.69 -13.53 -10.63
CA GLU A 100 9.35 -14.68 -11.25
C GLU A 100 10.17 -15.49 -10.24
N ILE A 101 10.84 -14.82 -9.31
CA ILE A 101 11.68 -15.47 -8.30
C ILE A 101 10.82 -16.23 -7.25
N ARG A 102 9.61 -15.73 -6.96
CA ARG A 102 8.76 -16.28 -5.89
C ARG A 102 7.99 -17.52 -6.32
N GLN A 103 8.35 -18.66 -5.74
CA GLN A 103 7.69 -19.95 -5.97
C GLN A 103 6.33 -20.07 -5.25
N ASP A 104 6.09 -19.28 -4.20
CA ASP A 104 4.90 -19.32 -3.35
C ASP A 104 3.69 -18.53 -3.90
N LEU A 105 3.86 -17.81 -5.02
CA LEU A 105 2.77 -17.05 -5.62
C LEU A 105 1.66 -17.97 -6.17
N PRO A 106 0.37 -17.65 -5.95
CA PRO A 106 -0.71 -18.37 -6.61
C PRO A 106 -0.57 -18.31 -8.13
N ALA A 107 -0.88 -19.40 -8.83
CA ALA A 107 -0.78 -19.47 -10.30
C ALA A 107 -1.55 -18.35 -11.01
N VAL A 108 -2.68 -17.94 -10.43
CA VAL A 108 -3.48 -16.78 -10.83
C VAL A 108 -2.68 -15.48 -10.82
N VAL A 109 -1.92 -15.23 -9.77
CA VAL A 109 -1.12 -14.00 -9.63
C VAL A 109 0.07 -14.05 -10.58
N ARG A 110 0.74 -15.20 -10.71
CA ARG A 110 1.82 -15.39 -11.70
C ARG A 110 1.32 -15.11 -13.13
N ARG A 111 0.18 -15.67 -13.51
CA ARG A 111 -0.41 -15.46 -14.83
C ARG A 111 -0.81 -14.00 -15.08
N TRP A 112 -1.23 -13.29 -14.04
CA TRP A 112 -1.55 -11.87 -14.14
C TRP A 112 -0.31 -11.00 -14.36
N VAL A 113 0.80 -11.28 -13.68
CA VAL A 113 2.05 -10.51 -13.82
C VAL A 113 2.73 -10.74 -15.18
N CYS A 114 2.54 -11.92 -15.80
CA CYS A 114 3.10 -12.25 -17.11
C CYS A 114 2.21 -11.88 -18.31
N GLN A 115 1.09 -11.17 -18.10
CA GLN A 115 0.22 -10.64 -19.18
C GLN A 115 0.69 -9.28 -19.65
#